data_AF-A0A2E5CBQ8-F1
#
_entry.id   AF-A0A2E5CBQ8-F1
#
_cell.length_a   1.000
_cell.length_b   1.000
_cell.length_c   1.000
_cell.angle_alpha   90.00
_cell.angle_beta   90.00
_cell.angle_gamma   90.00
#
_symmetry.space_group_name_H-M   'P 1'
#
loop_
_entity.id
_entity.type
_entity.pdbx_description
1 polymer ?
#
loop_
_entity_poly.entity_id
_entity_poly.type
_entity_poly.pdbx_seq_one_letter_code
_entity_poly.pdbx_strand_id
1 'polypeptide(L)'
;MKTTTFILLFLSLSFQAHAKKNENRWSKIKAACESKSAGQECSFEFKGKNFEGECKEGKKDSSLLVCKRSGGGGLAILRELDLTDEQLKKLKEFMSSHSEKRKDLKGGGKEKREKMKELFLAGKSDSELKKLHVEISSEHEKRGQLRLEKMIFLKNLLTEEQRKAYIEKGGDRPGRGKRGHGHK
;
A
#
# COMPACT_ATOMS: atom_id res chain seq x y z
N MET A 1 25.99 -38.82 -65.65
CA MET A 1 26.71 -39.11 -64.39
C MET A 1 27.16 -37.80 -63.76
N LYS A 2 26.61 -37.45 -62.59
CA LYS A 2 27.25 -36.75 -61.46
C LYS A 2 26.19 -36.57 -60.37
N THR A 3 26.06 -37.64 -59.60
CA THR A 3 25.43 -37.71 -58.28
C THR A 3 26.27 -36.94 -57.27
N THR A 4 25.64 -36.10 -56.43
CA THR A 4 25.90 -35.95 -54.97
C THR A 4 25.13 -34.72 -54.42
N THR A 5 24.06 -34.80 -53.60
CA THR A 5 23.88 -35.10 -52.16
C THR A 5 23.73 -33.85 -51.27
N PHE A 6 22.77 -33.93 -50.33
CA PHE A 6 22.49 -33.07 -49.15
C PHE A 6 21.86 -31.70 -49.46
N ILE A 7 20.81 -31.23 -48.79
CA ILE A 7 20.63 -31.09 -47.34
C ILE A 7 19.12 -31.12 -46.96
N LEU A 8 18.76 -32.01 -46.04
CA LEU A 8 17.56 -31.92 -45.20
C LEU A 8 17.70 -30.72 -44.25
N LEU A 9 16.83 -29.72 -44.31
CA LEU A 9 16.71 -28.72 -43.23
C LEU A 9 15.31 -28.09 -43.19
N PHE A 10 14.79 -28.02 -41.95
CA PHE A 10 13.61 -27.29 -41.46
C PHE A 10 12.23 -27.95 -41.51
N LEU A 11 12.12 -29.06 -40.77
CA LEU A 11 10.92 -29.41 -39.99
C LEU A 11 11.11 -28.89 -38.56
N SER A 12 10.68 -27.66 -38.27
CA SER A 12 10.33 -27.17 -36.91
C SER A 12 10.00 -25.66 -36.90
N LEU A 13 8.91 -25.25 -37.55
CA LEU A 13 8.19 -24.05 -37.10
C LEU A 13 7.37 -24.43 -35.87
N SER A 14 8.09 -24.55 -34.76
CA SER A 14 7.55 -24.76 -33.43
C SER A 14 6.60 -23.62 -33.09
N PHE A 15 5.34 -23.99 -32.88
CA PHE A 15 4.37 -23.30 -32.04
C PHE A 15 5.04 -22.58 -30.86
N GLN A 16 5.05 -21.26 -30.88
CA GLN A 16 5.12 -20.46 -29.65
C GLN A 16 4.00 -19.43 -29.66
N ALA A 17 2.76 -19.94 -29.68
CA ALA A 17 1.64 -19.22 -29.09
C ALA A 17 1.88 -19.16 -27.57
N HIS A 18 2.61 -18.14 -27.11
CA HIS A 18 2.77 -17.89 -25.69
C HIS A 18 1.41 -17.64 -25.06
N ALA A 19 0.95 -18.63 -24.29
CA ALA A 19 -0.17 -18.52 -23.38
C ALA A 19 -0.01 -17.25 -22.54
N LYS A 20 -0.84 -16.23 -22.78
CA LYS A 20 -1.03 -15.11 -21.84
C LYS A 20 -1.68 -15.69 -20.59
N LYS A 21 -0.86 -16.26 -19.70
CA LYS A 21 -1.23 -16.54 -18.32
C LYS A 21 -1.83 -15.26 -17.77
N ASN A 22 -3.02 -15.35 -17.18
CA ASN A 22 -3.67 -14.23 -16.52
C ASN A 22 -2.87 -13.92 -15.24
N GLU A 23 -1.72 -13.27 -15.41
CA GLU A 23 -0.76 -13.02 -14.34
C GLU A 23 -1.37 -12.03 -13.37
N ASN A 24 -1.71 -12.54 -12.19
CA ASN A 24 -2.12 -11.68 -11.09
C ASN A 24 -0.90 -10.85 -10.63
N ARG A 25 -1.17 -9.66 -10.09
CA ARG A 25 -0.13 -8.73 -9.62
C ARG A 25 0.87 -9.37 -8.65
N TRP A 26 0.42 -10.35 -7.86
CA TRP A 26 1.23 -11.02 -6.85
C TRP A 26 2.37 -11.84 -7.48
N SER A 27 2.09 -12.55 -8.58
CA SER A 27 3.11 -13.32 -9.30
C SER A 27 4.28 -12.44 -9.78
N LYS A 28 3.99 -11.28 -10.37
CA LYS A 28 5.00 -10.29 -10.77
C LYS A 28 5.82 -9.74 -9.59
N ILE A 29 5.15 -9.42 -8.49
CA ILE A 29 5.79 -8.92 -7.26
C ILE A 29 6.79 -9.94 -6.69
N LYS A 30 6.43 -11.23 -6.70
CA LYS A 30 7.30 -12.31 -6.24
C LYS A 30 8.46 -12.53 -7.21
N ALA A 31 8.16 -12.70 -8.50
CA ALA A 31 9.15 -12.98 -9.55
C ALA A 31 10.27 -11.93 -9.60
N ALA A 32 9.94 -10.65 -9.33
CA ALA A 32 10.91 -9.57 -9.28
C ALA A 32 12.02 -9.72 -8.22
N CYS A 33 11.87 -10.66 -7.28
CA CYS A 33 12.82 -10.93 -6.19
C CYS A 33 13.27 -12.39 -6.08
N GLU A 34 12.89 -13.29 -7.01
CA GLU A 34 13.22 -14.73 -6.91
C GLU A 34 14.74 -15.01 -6.97
N SER A 35 15.49 -14.17 -7.66
CA SER A 35 16.95 -14.26 -7.78
C SER A 35 17.69 -13.14 -7.06
N LYS A 36 17.06 -12.50 -6.08
CA LYS A 36 17.58 -11.33 -5.37
C LYS A 36 17.62 -11.56 -3.87
N SER A 37 18.57 -10.93 -3.19
CA SER A 37 18.68 -10.89 -1.74
C SER A 37 17.88 -9.73 -1.14
N ALA A 38 17.65 -9.79 0.17
CA ALA A 38 16.96 -8.74 0.90
C ALA A 38 17.72 -7.40 0.76
N GLY A 39 16.97 -6.33 0.49
CA GLY A 39 17.51 -4.98 0.30
C GLY A 39 17.91 -4.64 -1.14
N GLN A 40 17.99 -5.61 -2.06
CA GLN A 40 18.29 -5.33 -3.46
C GLN A 40 17.12 -4.65 -4.17
N GLU A 41 17.43 -3.74 -5.09
CA GLU A 41 16.45 -3.07 -5.93
C GLU A 41 15.71 -4.07 -6.81
N CYS A 42 14.42 -3.84 -7.04
CA CYS A 42 13.56 -4.67 -7.86
C CYS A 42 12.65 -3.79 -8.73
N SER A 43 12.35 -4.27 -9.93
CA SER A 43 11.41 -3.61 -10.83
C SER A 43 10.52 -4.64 -11.53
N PHE A 44 9.26 -4.28 -11.79
CA PHE A 44 8.35 -5.09 -12.59
C PHE A 44 7.28 -4.22 -13.26
N GLU A 45 6.76 -4.69 -14.39
CA GLU A 45 5.64 -4.06 -15.07
C GLU A 45 4.32 -4.77 -14.72
N PHE A 46 3.26 -4.00 -14.48
CA PHE A 46 1.91 -4.53 -14.35
C PHE A 46 0.86 -3.54 -14.87
N LYS A 47 0.05 -3.98 -15.84
CA LYS A 47 -0.98 -3.16 -16.51
C LYS A 47 -0.42 -1.86 -17.11
N GLY A 48 0.70 -1.95 -17.84
CA GLY A 48 1.32 -0.79 -18.49
C GLY A 48 1.93 0.23 -17.52
N LYS A 49 2.21 -0.19 -16.28
CA LYS A 49 2.86 0.64 -15.26
C LYS A 49 4.08 -0.06 -14.74
N ASN A 50 5.19 0.68 -14.70
CA ASN A 50 6.42 0.24 -14.07
C ASN A 50 6.36 0.48 -12.57
N PHE A 51 6.84 -0.51 -11.82
CA PHE A 51 6.92 -0.50 -10.38
C PHE A 51 8.34 -0.78 -9.96
N GLU A 52 8.91 0.11 -9.15
CA GLU A 52 10.26 -0.03 -8.60
C GLU A 52 10.20 -0.14 -7.08
N GLY A 53 11.17 -0.81 -6.49
CA GLY A 53 11.15 -1.21 -5.09
C GLY A 53 12.44 -1.82 -4.59
N GLU A 54 12.35 -2.36 -3.37
CA GLU A 54 13.39 -3.19 -2.76
C GLU A 54 12.80 -4.54 -2.38
N CYS A 55 13.58 -5.60 -2.53
CA CYS A 55 13.23 -6.94 -2.09
C CYS A 55 13.21 -7.01 -0.56
N LYS A 56 12.04 -7.29 0.01
CA LYS A 56 11.82 -7.39 1.46
C LYS A 56 10.92 -8.58 1.77
N GLU A 57 11.02 -9.10 2.98
CA GLU A 57 10.20 -10.21 3.46
C GLU A 57 8.70 -9.97 3.26
N GLY A 58 8.00 -11.00 2.82
CA GLY A 58 6.56 -11.00 2.61
C GLY A 58 5.80 -10.81 3.92
N LYS A 59 4.70 -10.03 3.86
CA LYS A 59 3.85 -9.82 5.04
C LYS A 59 3.08 -11.09 5.48
N LYS A 60 2.76 -11.95 4.52
CA LYS A 60 2.02 -13.21 4.76
C LYS A 60 2.95 -14.39 5.01
N ASP A 61 4.17 -14.31 4.50
CA ASP A 61 5.17 -15.36 4.54
C ASP A 61 6.55 -14.69 4.53
N SER A 62 7.25 -14.77 5.66
CA SER A 62 8.58 -14.17 5.84
C SER A 62 9.68 -14.96 5.13
N SER A 63 9.42 -16.20 4.70
CA SER A 63 10.38 -17.01 3.94
C SER A 63 10.53 -16.56 2.48
N LEU A 64 9.62 -15.70 2.00
CA LEU A 64 9.61 -15.20 0.63
C LEU A 64 10.02 -13.73 0.58
N LEU A 65 10.95 -13.42 -0.33
CA LEU A 65 11.23 -12.03 -0.71
C LEU A 65 10.25 -11.57 -1.78
N VAL A 66 9.70 -10.37 -1.57
CA VAL A 66 8.77 -9.74 -2.51
C VAL A 66 9.22 -8.32 -2.81
N CYS A 67 8.96 -7.88 -4.04
CA CYS A 67 9.30 -6.53 -4.45
C CYS A 67 8.37 -5.52 -3.75
N LYS A 68 8.87 -4.86 -2.70
CA LYS A 68 8.14 -3.81 -2.00
C LYS A 68 8.43 -2.48 -2.65
N ARG A 69 7.38 -1.91 -3.25
CA ARG A 69 7.41 -0.62 -3.92
C ARG A 69 8.11 0.46 -3.09
N SER A 70 9.11 1.09 -3.67
CA SER A 70 9.67 2.36 -3.20
C SER A 70 8.55 3.39 -3.29
N GLY A 71 8.16 3.97 -2.15
CA GLY A 71 7.07 4.97 -2.14
C GLY A 71 5.65 4.38 -2.29
N GLY A 72 5.45 3.09 -2.00
CA GLY A 72 4.11 2.53 -1.77
C GLY A 72 3.64 2.73 -0.33
N GLY A 73 3.33 3.96 0.07
CA GLY A 73 2.92 4.28 1.44
C GLY A 73 2.51 5.73 1.59
N GLY A 74 2.09 6.15 2.79
CA GLY A 74 1.57 7.50 3.09
C GLY A 74 2.49 8.70 2.81
N LEU A 75 3.65 8.46 2.18
CA LEU A 75 4.64 9.41 1.69
C LEU A 75 4.66 9.58 0.17
N ALA A 76 3.92 8.78 -0.61
CA ALA A 76 4.02 8.78 -2.07
C ALA A 76 3.89 10.21 -2.64
N ILE A 77 2.84 10.91 -2.21
CA ILE A 77 2.56 12.29 -2.62
C ILE A 77 3.68 13.25 -2.17
N LEU A 78 4.23 13.05 -0.96
CA LEU A 78 5.25 13.95 -0.40
C LEU A 78 6.60 13.84 -1.13
N ARG A 79 6.92 12.69 -1.73
CA ARG A 79 8.15 12.51 -2.52
C ARG A 79 8.08 13.19 -3.89
N GLU A 80 6.88 13.55 -4.36
CA GLU A 80 6.65 14.25 -5.62
C GLU A 80 6.61 15.78 -5.45
N LEU A 81 7.03 16.30 -4.28
CA LEU A 81 7.02 17.73 -3.94
C LEU A 81 8.42 18.36 -3.93
N ASP A 82 9.41 17.68 -4.50
CA ASP A 82 10.80 18.16 -4.55
C ASP A 82 11.32 18.62 -3.18
N LEU A 83 11.22 17.73 -2.19
CA LEU A 83 11.65 18.02 -0.82
C LEU A 83 13.18 18.13 -0.74
N THR A 84 13.69 19.07 0.05
CA THR A 84 15.13 19.12 0.39
C THR A 84 15.52 17.93 1.26
N ASP A 85 16.83 17.63 1.35
CA ASP A 85 17.34 16.56 2.20
C ASP A 85 17.02 16.79 3.68
N GLU A 86 17.06 18.04 4.15
CA GLU A 86 16.65 18.42 5.50
C GLU A 86 15.15 18.19 5.73
N GLN A 87 14.31 18.55 4.74
CA GLN A 87 12.88 18.30 4.82
C GLN A 87 12.58 16.80 4.88
N LEU A 88 13.27 16.02 4.04
CA LEU A 88 13.15 14.56 4.00
C LEU A 88 13.57 13.92 5.32
N LYS A 89 14.67 14.40 5.93
CA LYS A 89 15.16 13.91 7.23
C LYS A 89 14.12 14.15 8.33
N LYS A 90 13.64 15.40 8.48
CA LYS A 90 12.61 15.76 9.47
C LYS A 90 11.32 14.95 9.27
N LEU A 91 10.92 14.75 8.01
CA LEU A 91 9.74 13.96 7.67
C LEU A 91 9.88 12.48 8.07
N LYS A 92 11.04 11.87 7.83
CA LYS A 92 11.32 10.48 8.24
C LYS A 92 11.28 10.34 9.77
N GLU A 93 11.91 11.25 10.50
CA GLU A 93 11.90 11.27 11.96
C GLU A 93 10.49 11.40 12.53
N PHE A 94 9.72 12.38 12.04
CA PHE A 94 8.31 12.55 12.41
C PHE A 94 7.50 11.28 12.13
N MET A 95 7.69 10.66 10.97
CA MET A 95 6.93 9.46 10.63
C MET A 95 7.24 8.25 11.49
N SER A 96 8.51 8.07 11.88
CA SER A 96 8.92 6.98 12.76
C SER A 96 8.28 7.13 14.14
N SER A 97 8.33 8.32 14.74
CA SER A 97 7.69 8.57 16.04
C SER A 97 6.15 8.48 15.98
N HIS A 98 5.54 9.00 14.91
CA HIS A 98 4.09 8.95 14.69
C HIS A 98 3.59 7.57 14.25
N SER A 99 4.48 6.68 13.81
CA SER A 99 4.15 5.30 13.47
C SER A 99 3.78 4.52 14.73
N GLU A 100 4.53 4.68 15.82
CA GLU A 100 4.27 3.99 17.10
C GLU A 100 2.91 4.39 17.67
N LYS A 101 2.62 5.70 17.78
CA LYS A 101 1.30 6.22 18.20
C LYS A 101 0.12 5.66 17.37
N ARG A 102 0.37 5.34 16.09
CA ARG A 102 -0.64 4.77 15.20
C ARG A 102 -0.84 3.26 15.39
N LYS A 103 0.18 2.51 15.82
CA LYS A 103 0.06 1.08 16.12
C LYS A 103 -0.89 0.86 17.29
N ASP A 104 -0.81 1.70 18.31
CA ASP A 104 -1.66 1.62 19.50
C ASP A 104 -3.15 1.87 19.19
N LEU A 105 -3.43 2.58 18.09
CA LEU A 105 -4.79 2.84 17.60
C LEU A 105 -5.26 1.85 16.52
N LYS A 106 -4.46 0.81 16.24
CA LYS A 106 -4.67 -0.13 15.13
C LYS A 106 -5.39 -1.39 15.60
N GLY A 107 -6.72 -1.38 15.49
CA GLY A 107 -7.56 -2.52 15.81
C GLY A 107 -8.84 -2.08 16.51
N GLY A 108 -9.81 -2.96 16.69
CA GLY A 108 -10.99 -2.72 17.53
C GLY A 108 -12.18 -2.11 16.81
N GLY A 109 -11.97 -1.32 15.74
CA GLY A 109 -13.10 -0.64 15.08
C GLY A 109 -14.10 -1.60 14.40
N LYS A 110 -13.65 -2.76 13.92
CA LYS A 110 -14.57 -3.78 13.37
C LYS A 110 -15.25 -4.53 14.50
N GLU A 111 -14.48 -4.97 15.49
CA GLU A 111 -14.97 -5.70 16.66
C GLU A 111 -16.01 -4.87 17.43
N LYS A 112 -15.76 -3.59 17.69
CA LYS A 112 -16.70 -2.68 18.37
C LYS A 112 -17.96 -2.43 17.56
N ARG A 113 -17.88 -2.41 16.23
CA ARG A 113 -19.07 -2.31 15.37
C ARG A 113 -19.91 -3.58 15.42
N GLU A 114 -19.29 -4.75 15.40
CA GLU A 114 -20.03 -6.01 15.57
C GLU A 114 -20.63 -6.12 16.98
N LYS A 115 -19.86 -5.78 18.02
CA LYS A 115 -20.35 -5.72 19.41
C LYS A 115 -21.54 -4.77 19.56
N MET A 116 -21.55 -3.62 18.88
CA MET A 116 -22.70 -2.70 18.90
C MET A 116 -23.95 -3.37 18.30
N LYS A 117 -23.81 -4.12 17.20
CA LYS A 117 -24.93 -4.88 16.62
C LYS A 117 -25.41 -5.97 17.57
N GLU A 118 -24.50 -6.70 18.19
CA GLU A 118 -24.83 -7.75 19.16
C GLU A 118 -25.61 -7.20 20.36
N LEU A 119 -25.15 -6.09 20.95
CA LEU A 119 -25.84 -5.42 22.06
C LEU A 119 -27.25 -4.96 21.65
N PHE A 120 -27.38 -4.41 20.44
CA PHE A 120 -28.66 -3.97 19.90
C PHE A 120 -29.64 -5.14 19.70
N LEU A 121 -29.19 -6.22 19.06
CA LEU A 121 -30.01 -7.43 18.83
C LEU A 121 -30.39 -8.12 20.16
N ALA A 122 -29.53 -8.05 21.17
CA ALA A 122 -29.79 -8.59 22.49
C ALA A 122 -30.69 -7.71 23.37
N GLY A 123 -31.19 -6.56 22.87
CA GLY A 123 -32.07 -5.67 23.63
C GLY A 123 -31.41 -5.08 24.89
N LYS A 124 -30.09 -4.85 24.84
CA LYS A 124 -29.33 -4.31 25.98
C LYS A 124 -29.73 -2.86 26.29
N SER A 125 -29.38 -2.41 27.49
CA SER A 125 -29.77 -1.09 27.96
C SER A 125 -29.11 0.03 27.15
N ASP A 126 -29.80 1.17 27.05
CA ASP A 126 -29.25 2.39 26.45
C ASP A 126 -27.91 2.81 27.07
N SER A 127 -27.73 2.55 28.37
CA SER A 127 -26.49 2.84 29.08
C SER A 127 -25.32 2.03 28.52
N GLU A 128 -25.52 0.75 28.22
CA GLU A 128 -24.50 -0.12 27.63
C GLU A 128 -24.15 0.29 26.19
N LEU A 129 -25.16 0.64 25.39
CA LEU A 129 -24.96 1.15 24.03
C LEU A 129 -24.19 2.49 24.05
N LYS A 130 -24.56 3.40 24.95
CA LYS A 130 -23.87 4.70 25.12
C LYS A 130 -22.41 4.52 25.55
N LYS A 131 -22.12 3.60 26.47
CA LYS A 131 -20.73 3.30 26.88
C LYS A 131 -19.87 2.86 25.69
N LEU A 132 -20.36 1.91 24.90
CA LEU A 132 -19.64 1.46 23.71
C LEU A 132 -19.48 2.57 22.66
N HIS A 133 -20.49 3.42 22.48
CA HIS A 133 -20.40 4.58 21.60
C HIS A 133 -19.31 5.58 22.05
N VAL A 134 -19.24 5.89 23.35
CA VAL A 134 -18.20 6.79 23.90
C VAL A 134 -16.80 6.23 23.64
N GLU A 135 -16.60 4.92 23.81
CA GLU A 135 -15.31 4.28 23.49
C GLU A 135 -14.95 4.40 22.01
N ILE A 136 -15.92 4.19 21.11
CA ILE A 136 -15.73 4.33 19.66
C ILE A 136 -15.39 5.80 19.32
N SER A 137 -16.13 6.75 19.88
CA SER A 137 -15.93 8.18 19.64
C SER A 137 -14.57 8.67 20.14
N SER A 138 -14.11 8.22 21.31
CA SER A 138 -12.78 8.54 21.83
C SER A 138 -11.66 8.03 20.90
N GLU A 139 -11.80 6.84 20.33
CA GLU A 139 -10.83 6.33 19.34
C GLU A 139 -10.83 7.16 18.04
N HIS A 140 -12.00 7.59 17.58
CA HIS A 140 -12.11 8.47 16.42
C HIS A 140 -11.45 9.82 16.68
N GLU A 141 -11.63 10.39 17.86
CA GLU A 141 -11.00 11.63 18.27
C GLU A 141 -9.48 11.51 18.27
N LYS A 142 -8.91 10.47 18.90
CA LYS A 142 -7.46 10.21 18.90
C LYS A 142 -6.90 10.10 17.48
N ARG A 143 -7.62 9.43 16.57
CA ARG A 143 -7.23 9.35 15.15
C ARG A 143 -7.30 10.72 14.46
N GLY A 144 -8.31 11.53 14.78
CA GLY A 144 -8.43 12.91 14.31
C GLY A 144 -7.27 13.78 14.77
N GLN A 145 -6.91 13.68 16.04
CA GLN A 145 -5.76 14.40 16.64
C GLN A 145 -4.45 14.03 15.93
N LEU A 146 -4.16 12.73 15.72
CA LEU A 146 -2.95 12.31 15.00
C LEU A 146 -2.91 12.82 13.54
N ARG A 147 -4.07 12.92 12.88
CA ARG A 147 -4.17 13.49 11.54
C ARG A 147 -3.88 15.00 11.56
N LEU A 148 -4.44 15.72 12.53
CA LEU A 148 -4.18 17.15 12.72
C LEU A 148 -2.70 17.41 13.05
N GLU A 149 -2.09 16.63 13.95
CA GLU A 149 -0.66 16.70 14.27
C GLU A 149 0.20 16.57 13.00
N LYS A 150 -0.12 15.60 12.12
CA LYS A 150 0.54 15.45 10.82
C LYS A 150 0.35 16.69 9.94
N MET A 151 -0.87 17.22 9.88
CA MET A 151 -1.18 18.39 9.05
C MET A 151 -0.40 19.63 9.51
N ILE A 152 -0.34 19.87 10.82
CA ILE A 152 0.43 20.96 11.43
C ILE A 152 1.92 20.78 11.13
N PHE A 153 2.44 19.57 11.33
CA PHE A 153 3.84 19.26 11.02
C PHE A 153 4.18 19.56 9.55
N LEU A 154 3.37 19.08 8.60
CA LEU A 154 3.57 19.35 7.18
C LEU A 154 3.45 20.84 6.84
N LYS A 155 2.52 21.57 7.48
CA LYS A 155 2.37 23.01 7.30
C LYS A 155 3.67 23.76 7.62
N ASN A 156 4.34 23.35 8.70
CA ASN A 156 5.57 23.97 9.18
C ASN A 156 6.82 23.47 8.42
N LEU A 157 6.75 22.30 7.79
CA LEU A 157 7.86 21.71 7.04
C LEU A 157 7.92 22.19 5.59
N LEU A 158 6.76 22.27 4.93
CA LEU A 158 6.65 22.51 3.49
C LEU A 158 6.51 24.00 3.17
N THR A 159 7.02 24.42 2.01
CA THR A 159 6.77 25.76 1.46
C THR A 159 5.31 25.92 1.03
N GLU A 160 4.90 27.14 0.68
CA GLU A 160 3.53 27.37 0.22
C GLU A 160 3.20 26.60 -1.07
N GLU A 161 4.13 26.59 -2.02
CA GLU A 161 4.02 25.89 -3.30
C GLU A 161 3.89 24.38 -3.08
N GLN A 162 4.74 23.82 -2.21
CA GLN A 162 4.70 22.41 -1.83
C GLN A 162 3.37 22.04 -1.15
N ARG A 163 2.81 22.93 -0.31
CA ARG A 163 1.49 22.72 0.32
C ARG A 163 0.36 22.73 -0.71
N LYS A 164 0.38 23.65 -1.68
CA LYS A 164 -0.61 23.67 -2.79
C LYS A 164 -0.57 22.36 -3.57
N ALA A 165 0.62 21.95 -4.02
CA ALA A 165 0.82 20.70 -4.74
C ALA A 165 0.41 19.46 -3.90
N TYR A 166 0.69 19.44 -2.61
CA TYR A 166 0.25 18.38 -1.69
C TYR A 166 -1.28 18.23 -1.65
N ILE A 167 -2.01 19.34 -1.60
CA ILE A 167 -3.48 19.34 -1.55
C ILE A 167 -4.09 18.91 -2.89
N GLU A 168 -3.58 19.41 -4.01
CA GLU A 168 -4.03 19.04 -5.35
C GLU A 168 -3.91 17.53 -5.57
N LYS A 169 -2.74 16.96 -5.22
CA LYS A 169 -2.45 15.53 -5.28
C LYS A 169 -3.22 14.69 -4.24
N GLY A 170 -3.98 15.31 -3.34
CA GLY A 170 -4.88 14.63 -2.41
C GLY A 170 -4.23 14.11 -1.13
N GLY A 171 -3.16 14.77 -0.66
CA GLY A 171 -2.31 14.33 0.44
C GLY A 171 -3.03 13.95 1.73
N ASP A 172 -3.98 14.79 2.16
CA ASP A 172 -4.75 14.57 3.40
C ASP A 172 -6.18 14.09 3.16
N ARG A 173 -6.54 13.71 1.93
CA ARG A 173 -7.89 13.17 1.69
C ARG A 173 -8.03 11.87 2.48
N PRO A 174 -9.03 11.74 3.39
CA PRO A 174 -9.29 10.46 4.03
C PRO A 174 -9.49 9.45 2.91
N GLY A 175 -8.68 8.40 2.91
CA GLY A 175 -8.64 7.45 1.79
C GLY A 175 -10.07 7.06 1.46
N ARG A 176 -10.50 7.27 0.20
CA ARG A 176 -11.82 6.83 -0.26
C ARG A 176 -11.90 5.36 0.08
N GLY A 177 -12.55 5.03 1.20
CA GLY A 177 -12.91 3.66 1.50
C GLY A 177 -13.61 3.18 0.24
N LYS A 178 -13.22 2.01 -0.28
CA LYS A 178 -14.05 1.32 -1.26
C LYS A 178 -15.42 1.22 -0.60
N ARG A 179 -16.34 2.13 -0.93
CA ARG A 179 -17.75 1.98 -0.63
C ARG A 179 -18.10 0.64 -1.24
N GLY A 180 -18.46 -0.33 -0.41
CA GLY A 180 -18.77 -1.67 -0.86
C GLY A 180 -19.76 -1.56 -2.01
N HIS A 181 -19.41 -2.14 -3.16
CA HIS A 181 -20.40 -2.53 -4.13
C HIS A 181 -21.25 -3.61 -3.45
N GLY A 182 -22.31 -3.20 -2.77
CA GLY A 182 -23.43 -4.08 -2.52
C GLY A 182 -24.03 -4.36 -3.89
N HIS A 183 -23.82 -5.57 -4.39
CA HIS A 183 -24.70 -6.10 -5.42
C HIS A 183 -26.09 -6.22 -4.78
N LYS A 184 -27.04 -5.45 -5.31
CA LYS A 184 -28.47 -5.75 -5.14
C LYS A 184 -28.77 -7.09 -5.80
#